data_AF-A0A5K1AW28-F1
#
_entry.id   AF-A0A5K1AW28-F1
#
_cell.length_a   1.000
_cell.length_b   1.000
_cell.length_c   1.000
_cell.angle_alpha   90.00
_cell.angle_beta   90.00
_cell.angle_gamma   90.00
#
_symmetry.space_group_name_H-M   'P 1'
#
loop_
_entity.id
_entity.type
_entity.pdbx_description
1 polymer ?
#
loop_
_entity_poly.entity_id
_entity_poly.type
_entity_poly.pdbx_seq_one_letter_code
_entity_poly.pdbx_strand_id
1 'polypeptide(L)' 'SSRKRQNVKCLRYDVDGECRVLLVTLRGIAKGEKLYYDYNGDEHEYPTHHFV' A
#
# COMPACT_ATOMS: atom_id res chain seq x y z
N SER A 1 14.52 -2.98 6.84
CA SER A 1 13.91 -3.41 5.56
C SER A 1 12.40 -3.30 5.65
N SER A 2 11.87 -2.09 5.44
CA SER A 2 10.44 -1.71 5.50
C SER A 2 9.52 -2.58 4.64
N ARG A 3 10.05 -3.10 3.52
CA ARG A 3 9.36 -4.02 2.60
C ARG A 3 8.82 -5.30 3.26
N LYS A 4 9.44 -5.79 4.35
CA LYS A 4 8.96 -6.99 5.08
C LYS A 4 7.67 -6.75 5.89
N ARG A 5 7.31 -5.49 6.17
CA ARG A 5 6.11 -5.13 6.95
C ARG A 5 4.88 -4.86 6.09
N GLN A 6 5.03 -4.73 4.77
CA GLN A 6 3.92 -4.47 3.85
C GLN A 6 2.95 -5.66 3.83
N ASN A 7 1.71 -5.43 4.25
CA ASN A 7 0.63 -6.41 4.25
C ASN A 7 -0.55 -5.97 3.37
N VAL A 8 -0.49 -4.75 2.84
CA VAL A 8 -1.45 -4.16 1.90
C VAL A 8 -0.69 -3.53 0.74
N LYS A 9 -1.29 -3.55 -0.47
CA LYS A 9 -0.79 -2.85 -1.65
C LYS A 9 -1.82 -1.86 -2.17
N CYS A 10 -1.34 -0.69 -2.60
CA CYS A 10 -2.13 0.31 -3.31
C CYS A 10 -2.09 0.03 -4.81
N LEU A 11 -3.25 -0.06 -5.45
CA LEU A 11 -3.40 -0.37 -6.88
C LEU A 11 -4.37 0.62 -7.52
N ARG A 12 -4.13 0.90 -8.80
CA ARG A 12 -5.04 1.69 -9.65
C ARG A 12 -5.79 0.74 -10.58
N TYR A 13 -7.10 0.89 -10.65
CA TYR A 13 -7.97 0.15 -11.55
C TYR A 13 -8.82 1.11 -12.37
N ASP A 14 -9.07 0.74 -13.61
CA ASP A 14 -10.16 1.31 -14.41
C ASP A 14 -11.45 0.59 -14.02
N VAL A 15 -12.42 1.36 -13.52
CA VAL A 15 -13.77 0.88 -13.25
C VAL A 15 -14.72 1.79 -14.00
N ASP A 16 -15.34 1.26 -15.06
CA ASP A 16 -16.26 1.96 -15.95
C ASP A 16 -15.68 3.25 -16.58
N GLY A 17 -14.39 3.23 -16.94
CA GLY A 17 -13.68 4.35 -17.55
C GLY A 17 -13.13 5.39 -16.56
N GLU A 18 -13.30 5.16 -15.26
CA GLU A 18 -12.78 6.04 -14.21
C GLU A 18 -11.63 5.39 -13.44
N CYS A 19 -10.56 6.14 -13.20
CA CYS A 19 -9.44 5.69 -12.37
C CYS A 19 -9.85 5.64 -10.89
N ARG A 20 -9.77 4.45 -10.29
CA ARG A 20 -10.03 4.20 -8.88
C ARG A 20 -8.79 3.65 -8.20
N VAL A 21 -8.53 4.11 -6.98
CA VAL A 21 -7.43 3.61 -6.14
C VAL A 21 -7.98 2.68 -5.07
N LEU A 22 -7.41 1.48 -4.97
CA LEU A 22 -7.84 0.41 -4.07
C LEU A 22 -6.66 -0.06 -3.22
N LEU A 23 -6.92 -0.32 -1.94
CA LEU A 23 -5.99 -0.99 -1.03
C LEU A 23 -6.39 -2.47 -0.92
N VAL A 24 -5.50 -3.36 -1.34
CA VAL A 24 -5.75 -4.81 -1.38
C VAL A 24 -4.79 -5.52 -0.43
N THR A 25 -5.30 -6.44 0.39
CA THR A 25 -4.48 -7.24 1.29
C THR A 25 -3.60 -8.22 0.51
N LEU A 26 -2.31 -8.31 0.86
CA LEU A 26 -1.35 -9.22 0.22
C LEU A 26 -1.36 -10.64 0.82
N ARG A 27 -1.92 -10.78 2.03
CA ARG A 27 -2.06 -12.01 2.80
C ARG A 27 -3.17 -11.86 3.84
N GLY A 28 -3.49 -12.92 4.57
CA GLY A 28 -4.33 -12.82 5.76
C GLY A 28 -3.73 -11.84 6.79
N ILE A 29 -4.58 -11.00 7.38
CA ILE A 29 -4.22 -9.98 8.37
C ILE A 29 -4.96 -10.30 9.67
N ALA A 30 -4.22 -10.43 10.77
CA ALA A 30 -4.80 -10.76 12.06
C ALA A 30 -5.49 -9.52 12.68
N LYS A 31 -6.47 -9.75 13.57
CA LYS A 31 -7.10 -8.68 14.34
C LYS A 31 -6.05 -7.92 15.16
N GLY A 32 -6.00 -6.60 15.02
CA GLY A 32 -5.05 -5.72 15.71
C GLY A 32 -3.70 -5.57 15.00
N GLU A 33 -3.48 -6.25 13.88
CA GLU A 33 -2.28 -6.06 13.06
C GLU A 33 -2.36 -4.71 12.32
N LYS A 34 -1.29 -3.92 12.38
CA LYS A 34 -1.23 -2.62 11.70
C LYS A 34 -1.02 -2.81 10.20
N LEU A 35 -1.73 -2.02 9.40
CA LEU A 35 -1.61 -2.02 7.95
C LEU A 35 -0.45 -1.15 7.51
N TYR A 36 0.38 -1.69 6.62
CA TYR A 36 1.47 -0.99 5.98
C TYR A 36 1.42 -1.25 4.47
N TYR A 37 1.53 -0.18 3.69
CA TYR A 37 1.66 -0.23 2.24
C TYR A 37 2.77 0.71 1.78
N ASP A 38 3.22 0.52 0.53
CA ASP A 38 4.23 1.38 -0.08
C ASP A 38 3.62 2.70 -0.55
N TYR A 39 4.04 3.82 0.04
CA TYR A 39 3.61 5.15 -0.40
C TYR A 39 4.25 5.56 -1.73
N ASN A 40 5.41 4.98 -2.05
CA ASN A 40 6.17 5.27 -3.27
C ASN A 40 6.06 4.13 -4.30
N GLY A 41 4.95 3.39 -4.28
CA GLY A 41 4.78 2.18 -5.09
C GLY A 41 4.74 2.42 -6.61
N ASP A 42 4.69 3.68 -7.06
CA ASP A 42 4.70 4.09 -8.47
C ASP A 42 5.71 5.23 -8.68
N GLU A 43 5.50 6.36 -8.00
CA GLU A 43 6.41 7.52 -8.02
C GLU A 43 7.12 7.67 -6.66
N HIS A 44 8.39 8.09 -6.66
CA HIS A 44 9.24 8.20 -5.46
C HIS A 44 9.17 9.60 -4.81
N GLU A 45 7.99 10.21 -4.80
CA GLU A 45 7.84 11.61 -4.37
C GLU A 45 7.55 11.76 -2.87
N TYR A 46 7.17 10.69 -2.18
CA TYR A 46 6.85 10.77 -0.75
C TYR A 46 8.09 10.51 0.12
N PRO A 47 8.51 11.47 0.96
CA PRO A 47 9.64 11.27 1.86
C PRO A 47 9.31 10.28 2.97
N THR A 48 9.80 9.04 2.86
CA THR A 48 9.55 7.96 3.83
C THR A 48 10.74 7.71 4.78
N HIS A 49 11.79 8.53 4.71
CA HIS A 49 13.04 8.33 5.46
C HIS A 49 12.91 8.47 6.98
N HIS A 50 11.84 9.11 7.47
CA HIS A 50 11.54 9.24 8.90
C HIS A 50 10.52 8.21 9.41
N PHE A 51 10.12 7.24 8.59
CA PHE A 51 9.10 6.26 8.97
C PHE A 51 9.69 5.18 9.90
N VAL A 52 8.89 4.73 10.87
CA VAL A 52 9.27 3.85 12.00
C VAL A 52 9.01 2.36 11.73
#